data_AF-A0A9E7U771-F1
#
_entry.id   AF-A0A9E7U771-F1
#
_cell.length_a   1.000
_cell.length_b   1.000
_cell.length_c   1.000
_cell.angle_alpha   90.00
_cell.angle_beta   90.00
_cell.angle_gamma   90.00
#
_symmetry.space_group_name_H-M   'P 1'
#
loop_
_entity.id
_entity.type
_entity.pdbx_description
1 polymer ?
#
loop_
_entity_poly.entity_id
_entity_poly.type
_entity_poly.pdbx_seq_one_letter_code
_entity_poly.pdbx_strand_id
1 'polypeptide(L)'
;METERRARRRTERPVAAGIVRAAERRVREELRERRRRGERVVTLAELAEATALDPNTAAAVMGRLEPAVRRIGSGECRWYLE
;
A
#
# COMPACT_ATOMS: atom_id res chain seq x y z
N MET A 1 -23.29 -21.24 20.90
CA MET A 1 -22.94 -19.93 20.29
C MET A 1 -21.55 -19.97 19.62
N GLU A 2 -21.22 -21.00 18.83
CA GLU A 2 -19.89 -21.13 18.21
C GLU A 2 -19.88 -21.17 16.66
N THR A 3 -21.06 -21.31 16.04
CA THR A 3 -21.17 -21.50 14.59
C THR A 3 -21.09 -20.20 13.79
N GLU A 4 -21.44 -19.06 14.39
CA GLU A 4 -21.47 -17.77 13.69
C GLU A 4 -20.08 -17.16 13.43
N ARG A 5 -19.10 -17.43 14.30
CA ARG A 5 -17.74 -16.88 14.16
C ARG A 5 -16.95 -17.49 13.00
N ARG A 6 -17.28 -18.73 12.60
CA ARG A 6 -16.58 -19.43 11.50
C ARG A 6 -17.00 -18.95 10.11
N ALA A 7 -18.26 -18.51 9.94
CA ALA A 7 -18.76 -18.04 8.65
C ALA A 7 -18.24 -16.65 8.28
N ARG A 8 -18.18 -15.71 9.24
CA ARG A 8 -17.70 -14.33 9.00
C ARG A 8 -16.23 -14.27 8.55
N ARG A 9 -15.35 -15.07 9.17
CA ARG A 9 -13.93 -15.16 8.77
C ARG A 9 -13.70 -15.66 7.34
N ARG A 10 -14.64 -16.40 6.76
CA ARG A 10 -14.49 -17.01 5.42
C ARG A 10 -14.87 -16.04 4.30
N THR A 11 -15.74 -15.08 4.55
CA THR A 11 -16.12 -14.00 3.63
C THR A 11 -15.30 -12.72 3.81
N GLU A 12 -14.81 -12.42 5.02
CA GLU A 12 -13.97 -11.23 5.27
C GLU A 12 -12.57 -11.35 4.62
N ARG A 13 -11.97 -12.55 4.65
CA ARG A 13 -10.64 -12.81 4.06
C ARG A 13 -10.54 -12.59 2.54
N PRO A 14 -11.45 -13.11 1.70
CA PRO A 14 -11.37 -12.90 0.25
C PRO A 14 -11.64 -11.44 -0.14
N VAL A 15 -12.52 -10.74 0.58
CA VAL A 15 -12.78 -9.31 0.37
C VAL A 15 -11.55 -8.48 0.72
N ALA A 16 -10.95 -8.72 1.89
CA ALA A 16 -9.71 -8.05 2.30
C ALA A 16 -8.55 -8.33 1.32
N ALA A 17 -8.40 -9.57 0.84
CA ALA A 17 -7.37 -9.92 -0.14
C ALA A 17 -7.61 -9.28 -1.52
N GLY A 18 -8.87 -9.07 -1.93
CA GLY A 18 -9.23 -8.34 -3.14
C GLY A 18 -8.89 -6.85 -3.06
N ILE A 19 -9.27 -6.21 -1.95
CA ILE A 19 -8.98 -4.80 -1.67
C ILE A 19 -7.48 -4.55 -1.65
N VAL A 20 -6.71 -5.40 -0.98
CA VAL A 20 -5.26 -5.23 -0.88
C VAL A 20 -4.57 -5.39 -2.24
N ARG A 21 -5.04 -6.30 -3.11
CA ARG A 21 -4.52 -6.43 -4.47
C ARG A 21 -4.83 -5.22 -5.36
N ALA A 22 -6.01 -4.63 -5.20
CA ALA A 22 -6.38 -3.40 -5.91
C ALA A 22 -5.53 -2.20 -5.42
N ALA A 23 -5.33 -2.09 -4.11
CA ALA A 23 -4.46 -1.09 -3.50
C ALA A 23 -3.00 -1.23 -3.99
N GLU A 24 -2.47 -2.46 -4.01
CA GLU A 24 -1.12 -2.75 -4.53
C GLU A 24 -0.95 -2.35 -5.99
N ARG A 25 -1.96 -2.63 -6.83
CA ARG A 25 -1.94 -2.22 -8.24
C ARG A 25 -1.88 -0.71 -8.39
N ARG A 26 -2.73 0.03 -7.67
CA ARG A 26 -2.76 1.50 -7.69
C ARG A 26 -1.44 2.10 -7.22
N VAL A 27 -0.89 1.62 -6.10
CA VAL A 27 0.40 2.08 -5.60
C VAL A 27 1.50 1.83 -6.63
N ARG A 28 1.57 0.64 -7.25
CA ARG A 28 2.56 0.37 -8.30
C ARG A 28 2.44 1.28 -9.51
N GLU A 29 1.23 1.62 -9.91
CA GLU A 29 0.97 2.53 -11.03
C GLU A 29 1.45 3.94 -10.71
N GLU A 30 1.07 4.47 -9.55
CA GLU A 30 1.52 5.78 -9.04
C GLU A 30 3.05 5.86 -8.96
N LEU A 31 3.70 4.84 -8.38
CA LEU A 31 5.16 4.79 -8.29
C LEU A 31 5.84 4.78 -9.67
N ARG A 32 5.26 4.10 -10.66
CA ARG A 32 5.78 4.08 -12.03
C ARG A 32 5.62 5.44 -12.70
N GLU A 33 4.50 6.11 -12.49
CA GLU A 33 4.25 7.44 -13.04
C GLU A 33 5.23 8.47 -12.44
N ARG A 34 5.42 8.46 -11.13
CA ARG A 34 6.42 9.29 -10.44
C ARG A 34 7.84 9.08 -10.99
N ARG A 35 8.25 7.82 -11.16
CA ARG A 35 9.54 7.50 -11.79
C ARG A 35 9.65 8.08 -13.20
N ARG A 36 8.59 8.02 -14.01
CA ARG A 36 8.55 8.62 -15.37
C ARG A 36 8.66 10.15 -15.33
N ARG A 37 8.14 10.78 -14.28
CA ARG A 37 8.28 12.24 -14.03
C ARG A 37 9.65 12.62 -13.45
N GLY A 38 10.51 11.64 -13.14
CA GLY A 38 11.84 11.86 -12.54
C GLY A 38 11.83 12.02 -11.02
N GLU A 39 10.67 11.84 -10.38
CA GLU A 39 10.56 11.83 -8.92
C GLU A 39 11.18 10.54 -8.35
N ARG A 40 12.06 10.71 -7.36
CA ARG A 40 12.78 9.59 -6.70
C ARG A 40 12.45 9.41 -5.24
N VAL A 41 11.73 10.36 -4.64
CA VAL A 41 11.33 10.31 -3.23
C VAL A 41 9.82 10.50 -3.17
N VAL A 42 9.16 9.65 -2.39
CA VAL A 42 7.73 9.75 -2.12
C VAL A 42 7.49 9.61 -0.63
N THR A 43 6.59 10.42 -0.08
CA THR A 43 6.14 10.31 1.30
C THR A 43 4.88 9.45 1.40
N LEU A 44 4.61 8.90 2.59
CA LEU A 44 3.38 8.16 2.83
C LEU A 44 2.12 9.01 2.57
N ALA A 45 2.17 10.28 2.96
CA ALA A 45 1.05 11.20 2.83
C ALA A 45 0.71 11.45 1.35
N GLU A 46 1.72 11.80 0.55
CA GLU A 46 1.54 12.02 -0.89
C GLU A 46 1.03 10.77 -1.61
N LEU A 47 1.54 9.58 -1.21
CA LEU A 47 1.11 8.32 -1.79
C LEU A 47 -0.33 7.98 -1.40
N ALA A 48 -0.69 8.17 -0.14
CA ALA A 48 -2.04 7.93 0.38
C ALA A 48 -3.06 8.83 -0.33
N GLU A 49 -2.72 10.10 -0.52
CA GLU A 49 -3.56 11.07 -1.24
C GLU A 49 -3.73 10.68 -2.71
N ALA A 50 -2.63 10.44 -3.44
CA ALA A 50 -2.67 10.11 -4.87
C ALA A 50 -3.44 8.80 -5.17
N THR A 51 -3.38 7.84 -4.23
CA THR A 51 -4.02 6.52 -4.40
C THR A 51 -5.40 6.42 -3.75
N ALA A 52 -5.84 7.48 -3.06
CA ALA A 52 -7.03 7.49 -2.19
C ALA A 52 -7.06 6.28 -1.22
N LEU A 53 -5.89 5.94 -0.66
CA LEU A 53 -5.73 4.86 0.32
C LEU A 53 -5.55 5.44 1.72
N ASP A 54 -6.03 4.72 2.72
CA ASP A 54 -5.68 5.01 4.11
C ASP A 54 -4.15 4.90 4.31
N PRO A 55 -3.51 5.80 5.08
CA PRO A 55 -2.06 5.78 5.31
C PRO A 55 -1.53 4.44 5.84
N ASN A 56 -2.28 3.72 6.69
CA ASN A 56 -1.84 2.41 7.18
C ASN A 56 -1.88 1.36 6.06
N THR A 57 -2.88 1.45 5.18
CA THR A 57 -2.99 0.58 4.00
C THR A 57 -1.86 0.87 3.01
N ALA A 58 -1.58 2.14 2.73
CA ALA A 58 -0.47 2.53 1.87
C ALA A 58 0.88 2.07 2.45
N ALA A 59 1.11 2.23 3.75
CA ALA A 59 2.33 1.77 4.41
C ALA A 59 2.48 0.25 4.36
N ALA A 60 1.40 -0.50 4.61
CA ALA A 60 1.39 -1.95 4.51
C ALA A 60 1.65 -2.45 3.08
N VAL A 61 1.14 -1.75 2.07
CA VAL A 61 1.42 -2.04 0.66
C VAL A 61 2.87 -1.71 0.32
N MET A 62 3.39 -0.54 0.72
CA MET A 62 4.79 -0.16 0.49
C MET A 62 5.76 -1.17 1.11
N GLY A 63 5.48 -1.66 2.32
CA GLY A 63 6.29 -2.72 2.95
C GLY A 63 6.30 -4.05 2.19
N ARG A 64 5.31 -4.32 1.33
CA ARG A 64 5.28 -5.50 0.45
C ARG A 64 5.94 -5.26 -0.91
N LEU A 65 6.23 -4.01 -1.25
CA LEU A 65 6.84 -3.63 -2.52
C LEU A 65 8.36 -3.51 -2.43
N GLU A 66 8.95 -3.57 -1.23
CA GLU A 66 10.38 -3.80 -1.03
C GLU A 66 10.78 -5.08 -1.81
N PRO A 67 11.79 -5.06 -2.70
CA PRO A 67 12.88 -4.07 -2.79
C PRO A 67 12.69 -2.92 -3.80
N ALA A 68 11.56 -2.79 -4.50
CA ALA A 68 11.39 -1.73 -5.52
C ALA A 68 11.33 -0.31 -4.92
N VAL A 69 11.16 -0.21 -3.61
CA VAL A 69 11.18 1.02 -2.83
C VAL A 69 12.10 0.78 -1.64
N ARG A 70 12.86 1.79 -1.24
CA ARG A 70 13.75 1.72 -0.07
C ARG A 70 13.36 2.80 0.92
N ARG A 71 12.94 2.42 2.13
CA ARG A 71 12.60 3.41 3.17
C ARG A 71 13.80 4.29 3.55
N ILE A 72 13.64 5.62 3.48
CA ILE A 72 14.63 6.61 3.92
C ILE A 72 14.12 7.27 5.21
N GLY A 73 14.40 6.65 6.35
CA GLY A 73 14.18 7.25 7.67
C GLY A 73 12.89 6.84 8.39
N SER A 74 12.88 7.13 9.70
CA SER A 74 11.85 6.72 10.66
C SER A 74 10.78 7.79 10.92
N GLY A 75 11.07 9.07 10.68
CA GLY A 75 10.19 10.20 11.04
C GLY A 75 9.02 10.44 10.07
N GLU A 76 9.30 10.64 8.78
CA GLU A 76 8.28 11.09 7.81
C GLU A 76 7.76 9.99 6.88
N CYS A 77 8.09 8.71 7.14
CA CYS A 77 7.74 7.59 6.27
C CYS A 77 7.98 7.94 4.78
N ARG A 78 9.25 8.21 4.45
CA ARG A 78 9.69 8.51 3.09
C ARG A 78 10.30 7.27 2.47
N TRP A 79 10.07 7.06 1.19
CA TRP A 79 10.68 5.99 0.40
C TRP A 79 11.41 6.55 -0.81
N TYR A 80 12.58 5.99 -1.07
CA TYR A 80 13.30 6.14 -2.32
C TYR A 80 12.72 5.16 -3.35
N LEU A 81 12.56 5.61 -4.59
CA LEU A 81 12.22 4.78 -5.72
C LEU A 81 13.52 4.39 -6.43
N GLU A 82 13.94 3.13 -6.30
CA GLU A 82 15.17 2.60 -6.94
C GLU A 82 15.04 2.40 -8.45
#